data_AF-A0A7D3X5U4-F1
#
_entry.id   AF-A0A7D3X5U4-F1
#
_cell.length_a   1.000
_cell.length_b   1.000
_cell.length_c   1.000
_cell.angle_alpha   90.00
_cell.angle_beta   90.00
_cell.angle_gamma   90.00
#
_symmetry.space_group_name_H-M   'P 1'
#
loop_
_entity.id
_entity.type
_entity.pdbx_description
1 polymer ?
#
loop_
_entity_poly.entity_id
_entity_poly.type
_entity_poly.pdbx_seq_one_letter_code
_entity_poly.pdbx_strand_id
1 'polypeptide(L)'
;MVDASYLPITLPLAQAGLQSTASFKTVIDNVIANKNMAPYYLNGTAAVRTDVAAQIASYSTTTSDHYPVFSRYTFTGNALATQAARAVSLGLYPNPVTNAVRLEIPETGTSLSLSVYTTTGSLVLKGTGSVEQLSQQLSQRVGSLAAGLYVVRVIGTQQTYTSRFQKQ
;
A
#
# COMPACT_ATOMS: atom_id res chain seq x y z
N MET A 1 2.18 -10.58 -36.05
CA MET A 1 0.91 -9.87 -35.81
C MET A 1 0.99 -9.29 -34.41
N VAL A 2 0.96 -7.96 -34.26
CA VAL A 2 0.89 -7.32 -32.94
C VAL A 2 -0.60 -7.11 -32.66
N ASP A 3 -1.13 -7.75 -31.61
CA ASP A 3 -2.48 -7.48 -31.15
C ASP A 3 -2.51 -6.07 -30.55
N ALA A 4 -3.42 -5.21 -31.03
CA ALA A 4 -3.55 -3.83 -30.55
C ALA A 4 -3.85 -3.73 -29.04
N SER A 5 -4.28 -4.82 -28.41
CA SER A 5 -4.53 -4.94 -26.98
C SER A 5 -3.25 -5.08 -26.14
N TYR A 6 -2.11 -5.35 -26.79
CA TYR A 6 -0.82 -5.60 -26.14
C TYR A 6 0.28 -4.71 -26.71
N LEU A 7 1.01 -4.06 -25.81
CA LEU A 7 2.20 -3.30 -26.12
C LEU A 7 3.45 -4.14 -25.79
N PRO A 8 4.21 -4.60 -26.79
CA PRO A 8 5.43 -5.37 -26.56
C PRO A 8 6.60 -4.44 -26.18
N ILE A 9 6.72 -4.13 -24.88
CA ILE A 9 7.65 -3.14 -24.34
C ILE A 9 9.11 -3.41 -24.70
N THR A 10 9.54 -4.68 -24.71
CA THR A 10 10.93 -5.07 -24.99
C THR A 10 11.21 -5.44 -26.44
N LEU A 11 10.20 -5.52 -27.32
CA LEU A 11 10.41 -5.86 -28.73
C LEU A 11 11.41 -4.90 -29.42
N PRO A 12 11.39 -3.57 -29.18
CA PRO A 12 12.40 -2.68 -29.74
C PRO A 12 13.84 -3.05 -29.36
N LEU A 13 14.08 -3.68 -28.20
CA LEU A 13 15.42 -4.13 -27.79
C LEU A 13 15.91 -5.29 -28.66
N ALA A 14 15.04 -6.26 -28.94
CA ALA A 14 15.35 -7.36 -29.86
C ALA A 14 15.59 -6.84 -31.29
N GLN A 15 14.74 -5.92 -31.76
CA GLN A 15 14.87 -5.29 -33.08
C GLN A 15 16.16 -4.45 -33.20
N ALA A 16 16.65 -3.89 -32.10
CA ALA A 16 17.95 -3.22 -32.02
C ALA A 16 19.15 -4.18 -31.95
N GLY A 17 18.92 -5.50 -32.00
CA GLY A 17 19.98 -6.51 -31.97
C GLY A 17 20.61 -6.75 -30.60
N LEU A 18 19.96 -6.31 -29.52
CA LEU A 18 20.44 -6.58 -28.16
C LEU A 18 20.17 -8.04 -27.77
N GLN A 19 20.87 -8.49 -26.72
CA GLN A 19 20.68 -9.82 -26.12
C GLN A 19 20.39 -9.70 -24.62
N SER A 20 19.44 -10.50 -24.12
CA SER A 20 19.12 -10.53 -22.69
C SER A 20 19.84 -11.65 -21.93
N THR A 21 20.65 -12.45 -22.62
CA THR A 21 21.48 -13.51 -22.01
C THR A 21 22.91 -13.42 -22.51
N ALA A 22 23.83 -14.12 -21.84
CA ALA A 22 25.23 -14.23 -22.28
C ALA A 22 25.39 -15.12 -23.54
N SER A 23 24.49 -16.08 -23.77
CA SER A 23 24.64 -17.15 -24.76
C SER A 23 23.71 -17.04 -25.98
N PHE A 24 22.55 -16.39 -25.84
CA PHE A 24 21.59 -16.21 -26.94
C PHE A 24 21.62 -14.78 -27.47
N LYS A 25 21.88 -14.62 -28.78
CA LYS A 25 22.03 -13.32 -29.45
C LYS A 25 20.70 -12.62 -29.78
N THR A 26 19.76 -12.64 -28.84
CA THR A 26 18.49 -11.90 -28.93
C THR A 26 17.89 -11.70 -27.53
N VAL A 27 16.85 -10.87 -27.43
CA VAL A 27 16.10 -10.67 -26.19
C VAL A 27 15.03 -11.76 -26.06
N ILE A 28 15.24 -12.66 -25.09
CA ILE A 28 14.26 -13.71 -24.74
C ILE A 28 13.49 -13.39 -23.46
N ASP A 29 13.99 -12.44 -22.67
CA ASP A 29 13.33 -11.93 -21.47
C ASP A 29 12.41 -10.76 -21.83
N ASN A 30 11.17 -11.09 -22.17
CA ASN A 30 10.23 -10.14 -22.76
C ASN A 30 9.25 -9.55 -21.73
N VAL A 31 9.01 -8.24 -21.83
CA VAL A 31 7.96 -7.54 -21.09
C VAL A 31 6.89 -7.08 -22.07
N ILE A 32 5.63 -7.43 -21.76
CA ILE A 32 4.46 -7.06 -22.54
C ILE A 32 3.44 -6.44 -21.60
N ALA A 33 2.86 -5.31 -21.98
CA ALA A 33 1.78 -4.67 -21.24
C ALA A 33 0.45 -4.83 -21.98
N ASN A 34 -0.64 -5.09 -21.26
CA ASN A 34 -1.98 -5.02 -21.84
C ASN A 34 -2.46 -3.55 -21.91
N LYS A 35 -3.63 -3.32 -22.51
CA LYS A 35 -4.25 -1.99 -22.64
C LYS A 35 -4.42 -1.20 -21.33
N ASN A 36 -4.53 -1.89 -20.18
CA ASN A 36 -4.72 -1.24 -18.89
C ASN A 36 -3.37 -0.83 -18.27
N MET A 37 -2.29 -1.57 -18.55
CA MET A 37 -0.95 -1.29 -18.04
C MET A 37 -0.15 -0.37 -18.98
N ALA A 38 -0.38 -0.46 -20.29
CA ALA A 38 0.34 0.29 -21.32
C ALA A 38 0.40 1.82 -21.08
N PRO A 39 -0.67 2.49 -20.60
CA PRO A 39 -0.64 3.93 -20.33
C PRO A 39 0.37 4.35 -19.24
N TYR A 40 0.77 3.43 -18.37
CA TYR A 40 1.71 3.71 -17.28
C TYR A 40 3.17 3.56 -17.70
N TYR A 41 3.46 2.89 -18.82
CA TYR A 41 4.83 2.66 -19.27
C TYR A 41 5.48 3.98 -19.71
N LEU A 42 6.65 4.28 -19.15
CA LEU A 42 7.47 5.40 -19.59
C LEU A 42 8.19 4.99 -20.87
N ASN A 43 7.71 5.49 -22.01
CA ASN A 43 8.26 5.12 -23.31
C ASN A 43 9.78 5.35 -23.40
N GLY A 44 10.49 4.43 -24.06
CA GLY A 44 11.94 4.48 -24.22
C GLY A 44 12.76 4.10 -22.97
N THR A 45 12.12 3.64 -21.89
CA THR A 45 12.84 3.24 -20.67
C THR A 45 13.15 1.75 -20.58
N ALA A 46 12.71 0.94 -21.54
CA ALA A 46 13.12 -0.46 -21.60
C ALA A 46 14.63 -0.57 -21.84
N ALA A 47 15.33 -1.41 -21.08
CA ALA A 47 16.77 -1.63 -21.26
C ALA A 47 17.21 -3.01 -20.80
N VAL A 48 18.24 -3.54 -21.46
CA VAL A 48 19.07 -4.64 -20.94
C VAL A 48 20.25 -4.04 -20.18
N ARG A 49 20.51 -4.48 -18.95
CA ARG A 49 21.52 -3.91 -18.04
C ARG A 49 22.82 -4.69 -18.01
N THR A 50 23.54 -4.61 -19.13
CA THR A 50 24.91 -5.11 -19.22
C THR A 50 25.89 -4.27 -18.39
N ASP A 51 25.58 -3.01 -18.11
CA ASP A 51 26.35 -2.15 -17.21
C ASP A 51 26.36 -2.65 -15.75
N VAL A 52 25.25 -3.23 -15.27
CA VAL A 52 25.19 -3.87 -13.95
C VAL A 52 25.99 -5.16 -13.95
N ALA A 53 25.84 -5.99 -14.98
CA ALA A 53 26.62 -7.21 -15.13
C ALA A 53 28.13 -6.94 -15.19
N ALA A 54 28.54 -5.84 -15.84
CA ALA A 54 29.94 -5.44 -15.95
C ALA A 54 30.60 -5.08 -14.60
N GLN A 55 29.82 -4.81 -13.55
CA GLN A 55 30.35 -4.54 -12.20
C GLN A 55 30.68 -5.82 -11.42
N ILE A 56 30.30 -7.00 -11.93
CA ILE A 56 30.47 -8.28 -11.23
C ILE A 56 31.41 -9.16 -12.06
N ALA A 57 32.60 -9.43 -11.52
CA ALA A 57 33.54 -10.33 -12.16
C ALA A 57 32.89 -11.70 -12.40
N SER A 58 33.09 -12.25 -13.60
CA SER A 58 32.58 -13.57 -13.98
C SER A 58 31.06 -13.74 -13.90
N TYR A 59 30.27 -12.65 -14.02
CA TYR A 59 28.81 -12.62 -13.88
C TYR A 59 28.07 -13.80 -14.53
N SER A 60 28.38 -14.11 -15.79
CA SER A 60 27.71 -15.17 -16.56
C SER A 60 27.95 -16.58 -16.02
N THR A 61 28.92 -16.76 -15.12
CA THR A 61 29.30 -18.05 -14.55
C THR A 61 29.08 -18.14 -13.04
N THR A 62 29.00 -16.99 -12.34
CA THR A 62 28.88 -16.96 -10.87
C THR A 62 27.58 -16.33 -10.38
N THR A 63 26.82 -15.64 -11.25
CA THR A 63 25.65 -14.86 -10.85
C THR A 63 24.41 -15.26 -11.65
N SER A 64 24.45 -15.13 -12.97
CA SER A 64 23.31 -15.40 -13.86
C SER A 64 23.78 -15.41 -15.32
N ASP A 65 23.27 -16.31 -16.14
CA ASP A 65 23.43 -16.27 -17.59
C ASP A 65 22.44 -15.30 -18.29
N HIS A 66 21.49 -14.73 -17.55
CA HIS A 66 20.59 -13.66 -17.98
C HIS A 66 21.03 -12.29 -17.45
N TYR A 67 21.04 -11.28 -18.32
CA TYR A 67 21.20 -9.89 -17.94
C TYR A 67 19.88 -9.32 -17.40
N PRO A 68 19.90 -8.39 -16.43
CA PRO A 68 18.66 -7.77 -15.96
C PRO A 68 18.00 -6.97 -17.09
N VAL A 69 16.70 -7.19 -17.31
CA VAL A 69 15.87 -6.38 -18.21
C VAL A 69 14.91 -5.57 -17.37
N PHE A 70 14.83 -4.26 -17.58
CA PHE A 70 13.84 -3.43 -16.90
C PHE A 70 13.04 -2.57 -17.85
N SER A 71 11.91 -2.09 -17.35
CA SER A 71 11.12 -0.99 -17.88
C SER A 71 10.62 -0.14 -16.72
N ARG A 72 10.37 1.15 -16.96
CA ARG A 72 9.88 2.07 -15.91
C ARG A 72 8.43 2.42 -16.14
N TYR A 73 7.71 2.61 -15.05
CA TYR A 73 6.29 2.97 -15.06
C TYR A 73 6.05 4.17 -14.16
N THR A 74 5.13 5.04 -14.57
CA THR A 74 4.62 6.12 -13.72
C THR A 74 3.13 5.94 -13.51
N PHE A 75 2.73 5.86 -12.25
CA PHE A 75 1.31 5.80 -11.85
C PHE A 75 0.78 7.16 -11.41
N THR A 76 1.60 8.21 -11.45
CA THR A 76 1.27 9.53 -10.92
C THR A 76 0.44 10.38 -11.87
N GLY A 77 0.13 9.88 -13.08
CA GLY A 77 -0.65 10.59 -14.11
C GLY A 77 -2.10 10.12 -14.27
N ASN A 78 -2.45 8.93 -13.77
CA ASN A 78 -3.84 8.55 -13.59
C ASN A 78 -4.16 8.75 -12.13
N ALA A 79 -5.20 9.52 -11.83
CA ALA A 79 -5.84 9.41 -10.52
C ALA A 79 -6.15 7.92 -10.34
N LEU A 80 -5.38 7.25 -9.48
CA LEU A 80 -5.90 6.05 -8.85
C LEU A 80 -7.28 6.51 -8.36
N ALA A 81 -8.33 5.79 -8.71
CA ALA A 81 -9.61 5.98 -8.06
C ALA A 81 -9.48 5.50 -6.60
N THR A 82 -8.54 6.06 -5.84
CA THR A 82 -8.77 6.34 -4.45
C THR A 82 -9.93 7.29 -4.49
N GLN A 83 -11.14 6.78 -4.21
CA GLN A 83 -12.10 7.65 -3.53
C GLN A 83 -11.26 8.30 -2.44
N ALA A 84 -11.14 9.63 -2.47
CA ALA A 84 -10.60 10.34 -1.33
C ALA A 84 -11.37 9.73 -0.16
N ALA A 85 -10.68 9.00 0.73
CA ALA A 85 -11.34 8.47 1.90
C ALA A 85 -12.05 9.69 2.48
N ARG A 86 -13.38 9.67 2.52
CA ARG A 86 -14.10 10.73 3.18
C ARG A 86 -13.55 10.68 4.59
N ALA A 87 -12.63 11.60 4.89
CA ALA A 87 -11.94 11.71 6.16
C ALA A 87 -12.96 12.32 7.10
N VAL A 88 -13.99 11.54 7.39
CA VAL A 88 -14.95 11.88 8.41
C VAL A 88 -14.23 11.57 9.70
N SER A 89 -13.89 12.63 10.42
CA SER A 89 -13.03 12.55 11.59
C SER A 89 -13.74 11.80 12.72
N LEU A 90 -13.01 10.86 13.33
CA LEU A 90 -13.32 10.33 14.65
C LEU A 90 -12.64 11.23 15.69
N GLY A 91 -13.45 11.89 16.51
CA GLY A 91 -13.00 12.72 17.63
C GLY A 91 -12.72 11.88 18.88
N LEU A 92 -11.55 12.09 19.49
CA LEU A 92 -11.16 11.48 20.78
C LEU A 92 -10.70 12.59 21.71
N TYR A 93 -11.47 12.86 22.75
CA TYR A 93 -11.20 13.98 23.66
C TYR A 93 -11.36 13.59 25.14
N PRO A 94 -10.47 14.07 26.03
CA PRO A 94 -9.22 14.78 25.72
C PRO A 94 -8.17 13.84 25.10
N ASN A 95 -7.24 14.41 24.35
CA ASN A 95 -6.04 13.73 23.88
C ASN A 95 -4.85 14.70 24.05
N PRO A 96 -3.89 14.45 24.95
CA PRO A 96 -3.69 13.22 25.72
C PRO A 96 -4.79 12.91 26.75
N VAL A 97 -5.03 11.61 27.00
CA VAL A 97 -6.03 11.11 27.97
C VAL A 97 -5.34 10.55 29.21
N THR A 98 -5.96 10.78 30.37
CA THR A 98 -5.59 10.17 31.65
C THR A 98 -6.59 9.07 32.04
N ASN A 99 -7.85 9.42 32.31
CA ASN A 99 -8.81 8.51 32.94
C ASN A 99 -10.07 8.21 32.11
N ALA A 100 -10.49 9.13 31.24
CA ALA A 100 -11.70 9.00 30.45
C ALA A 100 -11.53 9.68 29.09
N VAL A 101 -12.10 9.09 28.04
CA VAL A 101 -12.08 9.63 26.68
C VAL A 101 -13.48 9.57 26.08
N ARG A 102 -13.89 10.68 25.49
CA ARG A 102 -15.10 10.79 24.69
C ARG A 102 -14.80 10.41 23.25
N LEU A 103 -15.58 9.47 22.73
CA LEU A 103 -15.61 9.08 21.33
C LEU A 103 -16.72 9.85 20.61
N GLU A 104 -16.37 10.54 19.54
CA GLU A 104 -17.33 11.23 18.67
C GLU A 104 -17.13 10.76 17.22
N ILE A 105 -18.21 10.27 16.61
CA ILE A 105 -18.32 10.06 15.18
C ILE A 105 -19.66 10.63 14.70
N PRO A 106 -19.79 11.06 13.45
CA PRO A 106 -21.05 11.63 12.94
C PRO A 106 -22.10 10.58 12.58
N GLU A 107 -21.85 9.29 12.84
CA GLU A 107 -22.83 8.23 12.62
C GLU A 107 -23.57 7.90 13.91
N THR A 108 -24.91 7.86 13.85
CA THR A 108 -25.80 7.59 14.98
C THR A 108 -26.31 6.13 15.01
N GLY A 109 -25.62 5.22 14.31
CA GLY A 109 -25.98 3.80 14.28
C GLY A 109 -25.81 3.11 15.64
N THR A 110 -26.58 2.06 15.88
CA THR A 110 -26.56 1.28 17.13
C THR A 110 -25.72 0.00 17.06
N SER A 111 -25.20 -0.33 15.87
CA SER A 111 -24.46 -1.57 15.58
C SER A 111 -23.01 -1.29 15.14
N LEU A 112 -22.37 -0.30 15.76
CA LEU A 112 -20.97 0.04 15.48
C LEU A 112 -20.04 -0.99 16.13
N SER A 113 -18.88 -1.27 15.52
CA SER A 113 -17.85 -2.12 16.11
C SER A 113 -16.57 -1.34 16.39
N LEU A 114 -16.19 -1.22 17.67
CA LEU A 114 -14.96 -0.60 18.14
C LEU A 114 -13.85 -1.64 18.25
N SER A 115 -12.63 -1.27 17.85
CA SER A 115 -11.41 -1.98 18.19
C SER A 115 -10.30 -0.98 18.51
N VAL A 116 -9.57 -1.24 19.59
CA VAL A 116 -8.42 -0.42 20.00
C VAL A 116 -7.17 -1.29 19.99
N TYR A 117 -6.09 -0.78 19.43
CA TYR A 117 -4.82 -1.48 19.27
C TYR A 117 -3.66 -0.68 19.85
N THR A 118 -2.61 -1.36 20.28
CA THR A 118 -1.28 -0.75 20.45
C THR A 118 -0.68 -0.40 19.07
N THR A 119 0.41 0.37 19.05
CA THR A 119 1.15 0.66 17.81
C THR A 119 1.78 -0.57 17.14
N THR A 120 1.97 -1.64 17.90
CA THR A 120 2.45 -2.95 17.40
C THR A 120 1.32 -3.84 16.89
N GLY A 121 0.06 -3.39 16.95
CA GLY A 121 -1.11 -4.13 16.45
C GLY A 121 -1.78 -5.07 17.45
N SER A 122 -1.39 -5.07 18.73
CA SER A 122 -2.04 -5.87 19.77
C SER A 122 -3.41 -5.29 20.15
N LEU A 123 -4.47 -6.09 20.09
CA LEU A 123 -5.84 -5.68 20.45
C LEU A 123 -5.98 -5.50 21.98
N VAL A 124 -6.43 -4.32 22.43
CA VAL A 124 -6.59 -4.00 23.86
C VAL A 124 -8.04 -3.78 24.31
N LEU A 125 -8.92 -3.50 23.36
CA LEU A 125 -10.36 -3.38 23.56
C LEU A 125 -11.09 -3.74 22.27
N LYS A 126 -12.20 -4.47 22.39
CA LYS A 126 -13.17 -4.68 21.32
C LYS A 126 -14.57 -4.53 21.91
N GLY A 127 -15.45 -3.87 21.17
CA GLY A 127 -16.82 -3.60 21.62
C GLY A 127 -17.78 -3.43 20.47
N THR A 128 -19.07 -3.54 20.76
CA THR A 128 -20.16 -3.26 19.82
C THR A 128 -21.25 -2.46 20.52
N GLY A 129 -21.90 -1.53 19.81
CA GLY A 129 -23.02 -0.76 20.35
C GLY A 129 -23.22 0.59 19.67
N SER A 130 -23.97 1.49 20.32
CA SER A 130 -24.06 2.89 19.94
C SER A 130 -22.76 3.65 20.26
N VAL A 131 -22.60 4.86 19.70
CA VAL A 131 -21.45 5.73 20.00
C VAL A 131 -21.29 5.98 21.50
N GLU A 132 -22.39 6.20 22.21
CA GLU A 132 -22.39 6.47 23.65
C GLU A 132 -21.92 5.24 24.44
N GLN A 133 -22.42 4.05 24.08
CA GLN A 133 -22.00 2.79 24.70
C GLN A 133 -20.52 2.51 24.44
N LEU A 134 -20.06 2.71 23.21
CA LEU A 134 -18.65 2.55 22.84
C LEU A 134 -17.75 3.58 23.54
N SER A 135 -18.21 4.83 23.69
CA SER A 135 -17.49 5.87 24.43
C SER A 135 -17.35 5.52 25.92
N GLN A 136 -18.39 4.94 26.52
CA GLN A 136 -18.35 4.48 27.91
C GLN A 136 -17.40 3.29 28.08
N GLN A 137 -17.48 2.28 27.21
CA GLN A 137 -16.58 1.12 27.22
C GLN A 137 -15.12 1.55 27.05
N LEU A 138 -14.86 2.47 26.12
CA LEU A 138 -13.53 3.03 25.90
C LEU A 138 -13.03 3.79 27.14
N SER A 139 -13.85 4.66 27.72
CA SER A 139 -13.51 5.38 28.95
C SER A 139 -13.18 4.45 30.12
N GLN A 140 -13.98 3.40 30.33
CA GLN A 140 -13.74 2.40 31.38
C GLN A 140 -12.42 1.66 31.19
N ARG A 141 -12.03 1.40 29.94
CA ARG A 141 -10.78 0.71 29.65
C ARG A 141 -9.56 1.63 29.80
N VAL A 142 -9.65 2.88 29.35
CA VAL A 142 -8.51 3.78 29.20
C VAL A 142 -7.77 4.05 30.51
N GLY A 143 -8.47 4.19 31.64
CA GLY A 143 -7.82 4.42 32.94
C GLY A 143 -6.85 3.30 33.37
N SER A 144 -7.03 2.08 32.85
CA SER A 144 -6.18 0.91 33.15
C SER A 144 -5.09 0.63 32.12
N LEU A 145 -5.01 1.45 31.06
CA LEU A 145 -3.99 1.30 30.02
C LEU A 145 -2.66 1.91 30.48
N ALA A 146 -1.56 1.28 30.10
CA ALA A 146 -0.23 1.86 30.26
C ALA A 146 -0.10 3.15 29.43
N ALA A 147 0.80 4.04 29.85
CA ALA A 147 1.13 5.22 29.06
C ALA A 147 1.65 4.81 27.67
N GLY A 148 1.19 5.48 26.62
CA GLY A 148 1.53 5.10 25.25
C GLY A 148 0.52 5.57 24.20
N LEU A 149 0.82 5.27 22.94
CA LEU A 149 -0.04 5.59 21.81
C LEU A 149 -0.94 4.41 21.45
N TYR A 150 -2.22 4.69 21.23
CA TYR A 150 -3.23 3.70 20.87
C TYR A 150 -3.95 4.10 19.59
N VAL A 151 -4.23 3.13 18.72
CA VAL A 151 -5.00 3.31 17.49
C VAL A 151 -6.42 2.82 17.73
N VAL A 152 -7.40 3.66 17.41
CA VAL A 152 -8.82 3.36 17.55
C VAL A 152 -9.44 3.22 16.17
N ARG A 153 -10.16 2.12 15.94
CA ARG A 153 -10.94 1.86 14.73
C ARG A 153 -12.39 1.63 15.10
N VAL A 154 -13.31 2.31 14.42
CA VAL A 154 -14.75 2.07 14.51
C VAL A 154 -15.27 1.69 13.14
N ILE A 155 -15.89 0.53 13.02
CA ILE A 155 -16.57 0.09 11.79
C ILE A 155 -18.05 0.43 11.95
N GLY A 156 -18.52 1.38 11.14
CA GLY A 156 -19.93 1.72 11.03
C GLY A 156 -20.59 1.11 9.79
N THR A 157 -21.86 1.41 9.59
CA THR A 157 -22.67 0.96 8.44
C THR A 157 -22.29 1.66 7.16
N GLN A 158 -21.88 2.94 7.26
CA GLN A 158 -21.52 3.75 6.09
C GLN A 158 -20.03 3.62 5.74
N GLN A 159 -19.17 3.52 6.76
CA GLN A 159 -17.73 3.59 6.59
C GLN A 159 -16.96 3.15 7.85
N THR A 160 -15.65 2.98 7.69
CA THR A 160 -14.72 2.77 8.80
C THR A 160 -14.05 4.08 9.19
N TYR A 161 -14.06 4.38 10.49
CA TYR A 161 -13.39 5.52 11.10
C TYR A 161 -12.13 5.06 11.83
N THR A 162 -11.05 5.83 11.73
CA THR A 162 -9.80 5.55 12.45
C THR A 162 -9.23 6.82 13.06
N SER A 163 -8.69 6.74 14.27
CA SER A 163 -7.98 7.82 14.95
C SER A 163 -6.96 7.23 15.93
N ARG A 164 -6.30 8.10 16.70
CA ARG A 164 -5.33 7.71 17.73
C ARG A 164 -5.46 8.60 18.97
N PHE A 165 -5.17 8.04 20.14
CA PHE A 165 -5.02 8.82 21.38
C PHE A 165 -3.71 8.45 22.09
N GLN A 166 -3.18 9.40 22.84
CA GLN A 166 -2.03 9.21 23.73
C GLN A 166 -2.53 9.06 25.17
N LYS A 167 -2.23 7.93 25.82
CA LYS A 167 -2.43 7.71 27.26
C LYS A 167 -1.25 8.28 28.04
N GLN A 168 -1.55 9.03 29.10
CA GLN A 168 -0.61 9.49 30.13
C GLN A 168 -0.90 8.81 31.45
#